data_AF-A0A0F5QGG8-F1
#
_entry.id   AF-A0A0F5QGG8-F1
#
_cell.length_a   1.000
_cell.length_b   1.000
_cell.length_c   1.000
_cell.angle_alpha   90.00
_cell.angle_beta   90.00
_cell.angle_gamma   90.00
#
_symmetry.space_group_name_H-M   'P 1'
#
loop_
_entity.id
_entity.type
_entity.pdbx_description
1 polymer ?
#
loop_
_entity_poly.entity_id
_entity_poly.type
_entity_poly.pdbx_seq_one_letter_code
_entity_poly.pdbx_strand_id
1 'polypeptide(L)'
;MKNPMSKLLVPIVLALGLVSAGAANAACLDKAAINQAVASGQIKSLATVLAEAGVDGSATVTNAEVCEQGGLVWKVGVVMQDGTAQNMTLSAQ
;
A
#
# COMPACT_ATOMS: atom_id res chain seq x y z
N MET A 1 -45.97 4.60 31.71
CA MET A 1 -45.59 4.99 30.33
C MET A 1 -44.12 5.36 30.35
N LYS A 2 -43.28 4.64 29.58
CA LYS A 2 -41.82 4.75 29.59
C LYS A 2 -41.38 5.26 28.21
N ASN A 3 -40.86 6.48 28.16
CA ASN A 3 -40.03 6.95 27.04
C ASN A 3 -38.57 6.68 27.42
N PRO A 4 -37.72 6.24 26.47
CA PRO A 4 -36.74 7.19 25.95
C PRO A 4 -36.33 6.89 24.50
N MET A 5 -36.59 7.82 23.59
CA MET A 5 -36.04 7.75 22.23
C MET A 5 -35.51 9.13 21.86
N SER A 6 -34.20 9.29 21.95
CA SER A 6 -33.43 10.32 21.25
C SER A 6 -31.99 9.85 21.16
N LYS A 7 -31.68 9.08 20.11
CA LYS A 7 -30.30 8.82 19.70
C LYS A 7 -29.86 9.99 18.83
N LEU A 8 -29.03 10.87 19.39
CA LEU A 8 -28.26 11.85 18.62
C LEU A 8 -27.29 11.08 17.71
N LEU A 9 -27.48 11.20 16.40
CA LEU A 9 -26.52 10.76 15.39
C LEU A 9 -25.52 11.90 15.17
N VAL A 10 -24.27 11.69 15.57
CA VAL A 10 -23.15 12.61 15.35
C VAL A 10 -22.54 12.30 13.98
N PRO A 11 -22.51 13.24 13.02
CA PRO A 11 -21.73 13.04 11.79
C PRO A 11 -20.26 13.32 12.08
N ILE A 12 -19.43 12.28 12.01
CA ILE A 12 -17.96 12.41 11.98
C ILE A 12 -17.58 13.01 10.63
N VAL A 13 -17.19 14.29 10.64
CA VAL A 13 -16.59 14.96 9.48
C VAL A 13 -15.12 14.56 9.42
N LEU A 14 -14.79 13.67 8.49
CA LEU A 14 -13.43 13.23 8.23
C LEU A 14 -12.73 14.27 7.33
N ALA A 15 -11.99 15.20 7.95
CA ALA A 15 -11.15 16.16 7.25
C ALA A 15 -9.91 15.44 6.69
N LEU A 16 -9.96 15.09 5.41
CA LEU A 16 -8.79 14.62 4.65
C LEU A 16 -7.88 15.82 4.38
N GLY A 17 -6.77 15.90 5.11
CA GLY A 17 -5.70 16.86 4.84
C GLY A 17 -5.01 16.50 3.54
N LEU A 18 -5.21 17.33 2.51
CA LEU A 18 -4.41 17.30 1.29
C LEU A 18 -3.02 17.88 1.62
N VAL A 19 -2.03 17.01 1.79
CA VAL A 19 -0.63 17.44 1.79
C VAL A 19 -0.17 17.64 0.36
N SER A 20 0.44 18.81 0.16
CA SER A 20 0.85 19.45 -1.08
C SER A 20 1.94 18.72 -1.86
N ALA A 21 1.76 18.74 -3.18
CA ALA A 21 2.63 18.20 -4.22
C ALA A 21 4.08 18.73 -4.19
N GLY A 22 5.03 17.83 -4.46
CA GLY A 22 6.44 18.13 -4.68
C GLY A 22 7.08 17.19 -5.70
N ALA A 23 7.30 17.71 -6.91
CA ALA A 23 8.03 17.13 -8.05
C ALA A 23 7.46 15.80 -8.60
N ALA A 24 7.88 15.41 -9.81
CA ALA A 24 7.46 14.20 -10.53
C ALA A 24 7.94 12.88 -9.87
N ASN A 25 7.78 12.80 -8.55
CA ASN A 25 7.87 11.61 -7.74
C ASN A 25 6.49 10.97 -7.79
N ALA A 26 6.41 9.71 -8.26
CA ALA A 26 5.20 8.93 -8.05
C ALA A 26 4.78 9.09 -6.59
N ALA A 27 3.51 9.44 -6.33
CA ALA A 27 3.03 9.63 -4.97
C ALA A 27 3.06 8.27 -4.28
N CYS A 28 4.13 8.03 -3.52
CA CYS A 28 4.29 6.79 -2.77
C CYS A 28 3.46 6.87 -1.50
N LEU A 29 2.69 5.82 -1.24
CA LEU A 29 1.89 5.68 -0.03
C LEU A 29 2.80 5.51 1.18
N ASP A 30 2.46 6.18 2.27
CA ASP A 30 3.06 5.91 3.57
C ASP A 30 2.70 4.50 4.07
N LYS A 31 3.54 3.95 4.95
CA LYS A 31 3.36 2.58 5.51
C LYS A 31 1.96 2.36 6.10
N ALA A 32 1.37 3.36 6.75
CA ALA A 32 0.02 3.25 7.31
C ALA A 32 -1.04 3.07 6.22
N ALA A 33 -0.96 3.84 5.13
CA ALA A 33 -1.87 3.75 4.00
C ALA A 33 -1.68 2.42 3.24
N ILE A 34 -0.45 1.94 3.08
CA ILE A 34 -0.15 0.61 2.53
C ILE A 34 -0.84 -0.47 3.35
N ASN A 35 -0.65 -0.47 4.68
CA ASN A 35 -1.24 -1.47 5.56
C ASN A 35 -2.77 -1.45 5.50
N GLN A 36 -3.37 -0.26 5.45
CA GLN A 36 -4.81 -0.11 5.31
C GLN A 36 -5.31 -0.62 3.96
N ALA A 37 -4.60 -0.34 2.86
CA ALA A 37 -4.94 -0.79 1.53
C ALA A 37 -4.82 -2.32 1.37
N VAL A 38 -3.81 -2.94 2.00
CA VAL A 38 -3.71 -4.41 2.06
C VAL A 38 -4.86 -4.98 2.90
N ALA A 39 -5.13 -4.40 4.07
CA ALA A 39 -6.19 -4.88 4.96
C ALA A 39 -7.59 -4.72 4.36
N SER A 40 -7.83 -3.69 3.54
CA SER A 40 -9.09 -3.48 2.84
C SER A 40 -9.23 -4.33 1.56
N GLY A 41 -8.16 -5.02 1.14
CA GLY A 41 -8.11 -5.75 -0.12
C GLY A 41 -8.02 -4.85 -1.35
N GLN A 42 -7.75 -3.54 -1.17
CA GLN A 42 -7.52 -2.61 -2.27
C GLN A 42 -6.21 -2.92 -3.02
N ILE A 43 -5.21 -3.45 -2.31
CA ILE A 43 -3.97 -3.94 -2.90
C ILE A 43 -3.61 -5.34 -2.37
N LYS A 44 -2.94 -6.12 -3.20
CA LYS A 44 -2.30 -7.39 -2.82
C LYS A 44 -1.13 -7.15 -1.87
N SER A 45 -0.91 -8.14 -1.01
CA SER A 45 0.24 -8.15 -0.11
C SER A 45 1.55 -8.28 -0.90
N LEU A 46 2.65 -7.72 -0.36
CA LEU A 46 3.97 -7.82 -0.97
C LEU A 46 4.38 -9.27 -1.26
N ALA A 47 4.09 -10.19 -0.33
CA ALA A 47 4.38 -11.61 -0.50
C ALA A 47 3.60 -12.21 -1.68
N THR A 48 2.33 -11.84 -1.85
CA THR A 48 1.51 -12.29 -2.99
C THR A 48 2.09 -11.82 -4.32
N VAL A 49 2.38 -10.52 -4.44
CA VAL A 49 2.88 -9.97 -5.71
C VAL A 49 4.27 -10.50 -6.06
N LEU A 50 5.13 -10.74 -5.07
CA LEU A 50 6.44 -11.35 -5.28
C LEU A 50 6.33 -12.80 -5.75
N ALA A 51 5.43 -13.59 -5.15
CA ALA A 51 5.17 -14.95 -5.58
C ALA A 51 4.62 -15.00 -7.02
N GLU A 52 3.71 -14.09 -7.38
CA GLU A 52 3.20 -13.94 -8.75
C GLU A 52 4.30 -13.51 -9.75
N ALA A 53 5.29 -12.74 -9.30
CA ALA A 53 6.45 -12.34 -10.09
C ALA A 53 7.52 -13.46 -10.22
N GLY A 54 7.31 -14.61 -9.58
CA GLY A 54 8.27 -15.72 -9.58
C GLY A 54 9.48 -15.49 -8.68
N VAL A 55 9.41 -14.51 -7.76
CA VAL A 55 10.45 -14.31 -6.75
C VAL A 55 10.19 -15.29 -5.61
N ASP A 56 11.02 -16.33 -5.56
CA ASP A 56 11.02 -17.32 -4.49
C ASP A 56 11.54 -16.74 -3.17
N GLY A 57 11.19 -17.41 -2.06
CA GLY A 57 11.51 -16.97 -0.69
C GLY A 57 13.00 -16.95 -0.34
N SER A 58 13.87 -17.33 -1.28
CA SER A 58 15.33 -17.24 -1.19
C SER A 58 15.83 -15.81 -1.40
N ALA A 59 15.04 -14.95 -2.05
CA ALA A 59 15.39 -13.56 -2.30
C ALA A 59 15.19 -12.69 -1.05
N THR A 60 16.14 -11.79 -0.82
CA THR A 60 16.05 -10.80 0.28
C THR A 60 15.43 -9.51 -0.25
N VAL A 61 14.30 -9.10 0.32
CA VAL A 61 13.70 -7.79 0.02
C VAL A 61 14.48 -6.69 0.72
N THR A 62 15.05 -5.75 -0.04
CA THR A 62 15.82 -4.62 0.47
C THR A 62 15.00 -3.33 0.56
N ASN A 63 14.00 -3.18 -0.31
CA ASN A 63 13.09 -2.04 -0.33
C ASN A 63 11.71 -2.50 -0.81
N ALA A 64 10.65 -1.93 -0.26
CA ALA A 64 9.29 -2.16 -0.72
C ALA A 64 8.44 -0.91 -0.47
N GLU A 65 7.97 -0.30 -1.55
CA GLU A 65 7.17 0.91 -1.56
C GLU A 65 5.97 0.71 -2.50
N VAL A 66 4.83 1.32 -2.22
CA VAL A 66 3.70 1.34 -3.15
C VAL A 66 3.54 2.76 -3.65
N CYS A 67 3.55 2.96 -4.97
CA CYS A 67 3.44 4.29 -5.55
C CYS A 67 2.33 4.35 -6.60
N GLU A 68 1.75 5.53 -6.76
CA GLU A 68 0.74 5.78 -7.79
C GLU A 68 1.43 6.14 -9.12
N GLN A 69 1.26 5.27 -10.14
CA GLN A 69 1.80 5.45 -11.50
C GLN A 69 0.75 5.08 -12.56
N GLY A 70 -0.39 5.78 -12.58
CA GLY A 70 -1.56 5.39 -13.40
C GLY A 70 -2.35 4.21 -12.81
N GLY A 71 -1.97 3.79 -11.60
CA GLY A 71 -2.48 2.69 -10.80
C GLY A 71 -1.53 2.46 -9.63
N LEU A 72 -1.95 1.70 -8.62
CA LEU A 72 -1.07 1.37 -7.49
C LEU A 72 -0.08 0.28 -7.93
N VAL A 73 1.22 0.56 -7.77
CA VAL A 73 2.30 -0.36 -8.11
C VAL A 73 3.27 -0.53 -6.94
N TRP A 74 3.71 -1.77 -6.71
CA TRP A 74 4.81 -2.09 -5.80
C TRP A 74 6.15 -1.83 -6.49
N LYS A 75 6.96 -0.93 -5.93
CA LYS A 75 8.38 -0.80 -6.25
C LYS A 75 9.16 -1.60 -5.21
N VAL A 76 9.80 -2.67 -5.65
CA VAL A 76 10.49 -3.60 -4.76
C VAL A 76 11.93 -3.76 -5.21
N GLY A 77 12.85 -3.56 -4.27
CA GLY A 77 14.24 -3.98 -4.42
C GLY A 77 14.40 -5.37 -3.82
N VAL A 78 14.94 -6.31 -4.59
CA VAL A 78 15.26 -7.66 -4.15
C VAL A 78 16.73 -7.97 -4.44
N VAL A 79 17.35 -8.79 -3.60
CA VAL A 79 18.67 -9.35 -3.81
C VAL A 79 18.55 -10.87 -3.84
N MET A 80 18.92 -11.46 -4.96
CA MET A 80 18.93 -12.92 -5.18
C MET A 80 20.12 -13.58 -4.45
N GLN A 81 20.07 -14.90 -4.31
CA GLN A 81 21.10 -15.66 -3.59
C GLN A 81 22.48 -15.61 -4.27
N ASP A 82 22.52 -15.37 -5.59
CA ASP A 82 23.74 -15.14 -6.36
C ASP A 82 24.36 -13.74 -6.12
N GLY A 83 23.72 -12.90 -5.30
CA GLY A 83 24.13 -11.53 -5.03
C GLY A 83 23.59 -10.49 -6.02
N THR A 84 22.80 -10.92 -7.02
CA THR A 84 22.22 -10.01 -8.00
C THR A 84 21.12 -9.17 -7.37
N ALA A 85 21.27 -7.84 -7.45
CA ALA A 85 20.24 -6.89 -7.03
C ALA A 85 19.33 -6.54 -8.21
N GLN A 86 18.02 -6.67 -8.02
CA GLN A 86 17.01 -6.33 -9.02
C GLN A 86 15.97 -5.40 -8.41
N ASN A 87 15.63 -4.35 -9.17
CA ASN A 87 14.48 -3.50 -8.86
C ASN A 87 13.33 -3.90 -9.77
N MET A 88 12.16 -4.10 -9.19
CA MET A 88 10.95 -4.52 -9.90
C MET A 88 9.83 -3.53 -9.63
N THR A 89 9.01 -3.30 -10.65
CA THR A 89 7.73 -2.59 -10.51
C THR A 89 6.63 -3.58 -10.82
N LEU A 90 5.82 -3.93 -9.82
CA LEU A 90 4.77 -4.94 -9.90
C LEU A 90 3.40 -4.28 -9.70
N SER A 91 2.36 -4.79 -10.35
CA SER A 91 0.99 -4.36 -10.06
C SER A 91 0.67 -4.62 -8.58
N ALA A 92 0.06 -3.64 -7.91
CA ALA A 92 -0.47 -3.85 -6.56
C ALA A 92 -1.88 -4.45 -6.55
N GLN A 93 -2.48 -4.69 -7.72
CA GLN A 93 -3.84 -5.22 -7.90
C GLN A 93 -3.83 -6.67 -8.40
#